data_AF-A0A933GZC2-F1
#
_entry.id   AF-A0A933GZC2-F1
#
_cell.length_a   1.000
_cell.length_b   1.000
_cell.length_c   1.000
_cell.angle_alpha   90.00
_cell.angle_beta   90.00
_cell.angle_gamma   90.00
#
_symmetry.space_group_name_H-M   'P 1'
#
loop_
_entity.id
_entity.type
_entity.pdbx_description
1 polymer ?
#
loop_
_entity_poly.entity_id
_entity_poly.type
_entity_poly.pdbx_seq_one_letter_code
_entity_poly.pdbx_strand_id
1 'polypeptide(L)'
;MRLSSTRSSRAAVQGIALAIGFLGALAEANDAVQVTAQGLNVRSGPGTSNNVLAVIQDGTVHPVLGTSGSWTKIQFGSGVGWSHGAYLRGSSTPVSVVTAGALNVRSGAGTQYRVLGSLPKGTRVAVLGSSGAWKEITFGTRKAWAHGNYLAPNGTNPPPSNPPQSDAGFIQLAASGQGFFCYSPADRRWGRPAFVYGFERIARRWALENRGPRIGVGDISLRNGGPISGHVSHQLGVDGDFRPIRNDGREDRVTIFDAAYSRTLTQRVIDLFVAELPVTYIFFNDKKTSHTTPWPNHDNHFHVRIRR
;
A
#
# COMPACT_ATOMS: atom_id res chain seq x y z
N MET A 1 -24.10 67.45 -44.05
CA MET A 1 -23.41 68.57 -43.38
C MET A 1 -23.17 68.16 -41.92
N ARG A 2 -21.90 68.23 -41.49
CA ARG A 2 -21.37 68.15 -40.11
C ARG A 2 -21.38 66.82 -39.31
N LEU A 3 -20.18 66.59 -38.76
CA LEU A 3 -19.69 65.61 -37.80
C LEU A 3 -20.06 65.99 -36.35
N SER A 4 -20.19 65.01 -35.45
CA SER A 4 -19.57 64.98 -34.10
C SER A 4 -19.91 63.64 -33.42
N SER A 5 -19.00 62.67 -33.30
CA SER A 5 -18.07 62.48 -32.18
C SER A 5 -18.73 62.52 -30.80
N THR A 6 -18.91 61.35 -30.18
CA THR A 6 -18.43 61.07 -28.82
C THR A 6 -18.09 59.58 -28.69
N ARG A 7 -16.83 59.29 -28.32
CA ARG A 7 -16.36 57.96 -27.91
C ARG A 7 -16.84 57.71 -26.48
N SER A 8 -17.36 56.50 -26.22
CA SER A 8 -17.41 55.95 -24.86
C SER A 8 -16.82 54.55 -24.89
N SER A 9 -15.57 54.47 -24.44
CA SER A 9 -14.89 53.24 -24.03
C SER A 9 -15.67 52.58 -22.89
N ARG A 10 -16.32 51.44 -23.14
CA ARG A 10 -16.73 50.53 -22.07
C ARG A 10 -15.68 49.43 -21.94
N ALA A 11 -15.04 49.42 -20.77
CA ALA A 11 -14.14 48.37 -20.33
C ALA A 11 -14.85 47.01 -20.41
N ALA A 12 -14.22 46.06 -21.10
CA ALA A 12 -14.57 44.65 -20.98
C ALA A 12 -14.11 44.18 -19.60
N VAL A 13 -15.05 44.04 -18.67
CA VAL A 13 -14.80 43.30 -17.43
C VAL A 13 -14.69 41.83 -17.83
N GLN A 14 -13.45 41.32 -17.83
CA GLN A 14 -13.19 39.88 -17.89
C GLN A 14 -13.81 39.23 -16.65
N GLY A 15 -15.00 38.67 -16.82
CA GLY A 15 -15.54 37.69 -15.89
C GLY A 15 -14.69 36.43 -15.96
N ILE A 16 -13.78 36.27 -15.00
CA ILE A 16 -13.10 35.01 -14.75
C ILE A 16 -14.16 34.00 -14.32
N ALA A 17 -14.62 33.18 -15.27
CA ALA A 17 -15.30 31.95 -14.94
C ALA A 17 -14.26 31.04 -14.27
N LEU A 18 -14.25 31.04 -12.94
CA LEU A 18 -13.52 30.07 -12.14
C LEU A 18 -14.20 28.71 -12.39
N ALA A 19 -13.74 28.00 -13.41
CA ALA A 19 -14.05 26.60 -13.56
C ALA A 19 -13.47 25.88 -12.34
N ILE A 20 -14.33 25.54 -11.39
CA ILE A 20 -14.03 24.61 -10.31
C ILE A 20 -13.82 23.25 -10.98
N GLY A 21 -12.60 23.05 -11.47
CA GLY A 21 -12.14 21.78 -11.99
C GLY A 21 -12.00 20.81 -10.83
N PHE A 22 -12.97 19.90 -10.75
CA PHE A 22 -12.95 18.59 -10.11
C PHE A 22 -11.93 18.40 -8.97
N LEU A 23 -12.45 18.18 -7.76
CA LEU A 23 -11.76 17.41 -6.73
C LEU A 23 -11.13 16.18 -7.39
N GLY A 24 -9.81 16.18 -7.51
CA GLY A 24 -9.07 14.97 -7.80
C GLY A 24 -9.39 13.99 -6.69
N ALA A 25 -10.05 12.89 -7.05
CA ALA A 25 -10.07 11.70 -6.23
C ALA A 25 -8.64 11.48 -5.70
N LEU A 26 -8.49 11.33 -4.39
CA LEU A 26 -7.23 10.89 -3.80
C LEU A 26 -6.87 9.59 -4.51
N ALA A 27 -5.92 9.64 -5.45
CA ALA A 27 -5.52 8.49 -6.21
C ALA A 27 -5.08 7.43 -5.21
N GLU A 28 -5.75 6.28 -5.22
CA GLU A 28 -5.24 5.11 -4.52
C GLU A 28 -3.76 4.97 -4.86
N ALA A 29 -2.91 4.72 -3.86
CA ALA A 29 -1.52 4.39 -4.11
C ALA A 29 -1.49 3.04 -4.85
N ASN A 30 -1.64 3.08 -6.17
CA ASN A 30 -1.68 1.89 -6.99
C ASN A 30 -0.29 1.25 -6.94
N ASP A 31 -0.25 -0.06 -6.65
CA ASP A 31 1.00 -0.84 -6.67
C ASP A 31 1.66 -0.89 -8.05
N ALA A 32 0.92 -0.49 -9.10
CA ALA A 32 1.40 -0.32 -10.46
C ALA A 32 0.87 0.96 -11.12
N VAL A 33 1.61 1.44 -12.12
CA VAL A 33 1.21 2.55 -12.99
C VAL A 33 1.30 2.12 -14.45
N GLN A 34 0.36 2.59 -15.26
CA GLN A 34 0.39 2.48 -16.70
C GLN A 34 0.94 3.76 -17.32
N VAL A 35 1.86 3.61 -18.27
CA VAL A 35 2.39 4.73 -19.05
C VAL A 35 1.33 5.23 -20.02
N THR A 36 1.18 6.56 -20.14
CA THR A 36 0.22 7.21 -21.04
C THR A 36 0.87 8.03 -22.16
N ALA A 37 2.20 8.08 -22.20
CA ALA A 37 2.96 8.77 -23.24
C ALA A 37 3.61 7.77 -24.21
N GLN A 38 3.69 8.12 -25.49
CA GLN A 38 4.31 7.25 -26.53
C GLN A 38 5.72 6.79 -26.14
N GLY A 39 6.51 7.70 -25.55
CA GLY A 39 7.79 7.38 -24.93
C GLY A 39 7.98 8.19 -23.65
N LEU A 40 8.26 7.52 -22.55
CA LEU A 40 8.49 8.13 -21.25
C LEU A 40 9.89 7.78 -20.75
N ASN A 41 10.66 8.82 -20.44
CA ASN A 41 12.00 8.64 -19.89
C ASN A 41 11.93 8.05 -18.47
N VAL A 42 12.74 7.03 -18.24
CA VAL A 42 13.09 6.51 -16.93
C VAL A 42 14.46 7.06 -16.58
N ARG A 43 14.56 7.80 -15.48
CA ARG A 43 15.77 8.51 -15.07
C ARG A 43 16.38 7.92 -13.80
N SER A 44 17.67 8.18 -13.60
CA SER A 44 18.42 7.73 -12.42
C SER A 44 17.97 8.37 -11.11
N GLY A 45 17.32 9.54 -11.17
CA GLY A 45 16.80 10.27 -10.01
C GLY A 45 15.56 11.11 -10.36
N PRO A 46 14.84 11.63 -9.35
CA PRO A 46 13.71 12.51 -9.57
C PRO A 46 14.20 13.88 -10.07
N GLY A 47 14.03 14.15 -11.37
CA GLY A 47 14.42 15.43 -11.98
C GLY A 47 14.85 15.27 -13.43
N THR A 48 14.63 16.30 -14.26
CA THR A 48 14.98 16.31 -15.69
C THR A 48 16.49 16.40 -15.94
N SER A 49 17.27 16.83 -14.96
CA SER A 49 18.73 16.86 -14.99
C SER A 49 19.39 15.49 -14.77
N ASN A 50 18.66 14.49 -14.26
CA ASN A 50 19.19 13.15 -14.04
C ASN A 50 19.32 12.36 -15.36
N ASN A 51 20.36 11.51 -15.42
CA ASN A 51 20.63 10.65 -16.58
C ASN A 51 19.42 9.79 -16.95
N VAL A 52 19.12 9.70 -18.25
CA VAL A 52 18.10 8.81 -18.81
C VAL A 52 18.67 7.39 -18.84
N LEU A 53 17.99 6.44 -18.19
CA LEU A 53 18.34 5.03 -18.12
C LEU A 53 17.63 4.20 -19.19
N ALA A 54 16.38 4.57 -19.53
CA ALA A 54 15.55 3.88 -20.51
C ALA A 54 14.40 4.77 -21.00
N VAL A 55 13.72 4.33 -22.07
CA VAL A 55 12.46 4.92 -22.56
C VAL A 55 11.38 3.84 -22.58
N ILE A 56 10.40 3.92 -21.69
CA ILE A 56 9.25 3.00 -21.62
C ILE A 56 8.11 3.52 -22.50
N GLN A 57 7.27 2.61 -22.99
CA GLN A 57 6.32 2.88 -24.07
C GLN A 57 4.89 3.01 -23.54
N ASP A 58 4.03 3.68 -24.30
CA ASP A 58 2.60 3.80 -23.98
C ASP A 58 1.96 2.43 -23.71
N GLY A 59 1.06 2.40 -22.73
CA GLY A 59 0.33 1.22 -22.32
C GLY A 59 1.12 0.21 -21.48
N THR A 60 2.45 0.33 -21.37
CA THR A 60 3.24 -0.54 -20.49
C THR A 60 2.91 -0.28 -19.01
N VAL A 61 2.93 -1.35 -18.20
CA VAL A 61 2.55 -1.29 -16.79
C VAL A 61 3.75 -1.63 -15.91
N HIS A 62 4.04 -0.77 -14.94
CA HIS A 62 5.22 -0.85 -14.11
C HIS A 62 4.88 -0.81 -12.61
N PRO A 63 5.46 -1.70 -11.79
CA PRO A 63 5.31 -1.63 -10.34
C PRO A 63 5.86 -0.33 -9.76
N VAL A 64 5.12 0.27 -8.83
CA VAL A 64 5.52 1.46 -8.09
C VAL A 64 6.35 1.07 -6.87
N LEU A 65 7.46 1.78 -6.67
CA LEU A 65 8.38 1.60 -5.54
C LEU A 65 8.40 2.81 -4.59
N GLY A 66 7.77 3.92 -4.99
CA GLY A 66 7.66 5.13 -4.19
C GLY A 66 7.46 6.37 -5.06
N THR A 67 7.29 7.53 -4.43
CA THR A 67 7.16 8.83 -5.10
C THR A 67 8.06 9.87 -4.44
N SER A 68 8.40 10.93 -5.19
CA SER A 68 9.17 12.09 -4.72
C SER A 68 8.74 13.31 -5.54
N GLY A 69 7.95 14.19 -4.93
CA GLY A 69 7.29 15.27 -5.65
C GLY A 69 6.47 14.74 -6.83
N SER A 70 6.66 15.32 -8.01
CA SER A 70 6.00 14.89 -9.26
C SER A 70 6.64 13.66 -9.92
N TRP A 71 7.53 12.93 -9.25
CA TRP A 71 8.23 11.78 -9.80
C TRP A 71 7.82 10.48 -9.11
N THR A 72 7.62 9.44 -9.92
CA THR A 72 7.29 8.10 -9.46
C THR A 72 8.49 7.18 -9.69
N LYS A 73 8.96 6.51 -8.65
CA LYS A 73 9.96 5.46 -8.75
C LYS A 73 9.29 4.17 -9.17
N ILE A 74 9.76 3.58 -10.25
CA ILE A 74 9.19 2.37 -10.85
C ILE A 74 10.23 1.26 -11.00
N GLN A 75 9.77 0.02 -11.01
CA GLN A 75 10.54 -1.13 -11.44
C GLN A 75 10.41 -1.29 -12.97
N PHE A 76 11.53 -1.44 -13.68
CA PHE A 76 11.56 -1.70 -15.12
C PHE A 76 12.60 -2.79 -15.44
N GLY A 77 12.12 -3.97 -15.83
CA GLY A 77 13.00 -5.13 -15.98
C GLY A 77 13.66 -5.49 -14.63
N SER A 78 14.97 -5.72 -14.62
CA SER A 78 15.74 -5.93 -13.38
C SER A 78 16.15 -4.63 -12.66
N GLY A 79 15.95 -3.47 -13.29
CA GLY A 79 16.37 -2.16 -12.77
C GLY A 79 15.25 -1.32 -12.17
N VAL A 80 15.62 -0.22 -11.53
CA VAL A 80 14.69 0.76 -10.95
C VAL A 80 15.04 2.16 -11.43
N GLY A 81 14.05 3.02 -11.57
CA GLY A 81 14.26 4.41 -12.00
C GLY A 81 13.04 5.28 -11.80
N TRP A 82 13.13 6.54 -12.23
CA TRP A 82 12.14 7.56 -11.96
C TRP A 82 11.52 8.11 -13.24
N SER A 83 10.20 8.20 -13.28
CA SER A 83 9.47 8.82 -14.38
C SER A 83 8.52 9.88 -13.86
N HIS A 84 8.23 10.89 -14.68
CA HIS A 84 7.37 11.99 -14.28
C HIS A 84 5.91 11.53 -14.20
N GLY A 85 5.26 11.77 -13.06
CA GLY A 85 3.93 11.28 -12.71
C GLY A 85 2.81 11.78 -13.62
N ALA A 86 2.98 12.92 -14.30
CA ALA A 86 1.97 13.43 -15.24
C ALA A 86 1.74 12.52 -16.46
N TYR A 87 2.67 11.59 -16.74
CA TYR A 87 2.58 10.63 -17.84
C TYR A 87 2.30 9.20 -17.34
N LEU A 88 1.82 9.09 -16.10
CA LEU A 88 1.51 7.83 -15.43
C LEU A 88 0.07 7.87 -14.91
N ARG A 89 -0.67 6.80 -15.18
CA ARG A 89 -2.02 6.57 -14.64
C ARG A 89 -1.97 5.39 -13.68
N GLY A 90 -2.70 5.47 -12.56
CA GLY A 90 -2.87 4.32 -11.66
C GLY A 90 -3.37 3.09 -12.41
N SER A 91 -2.84 1.92 -12.07
CA SER A 91 -3.26 0.65 -12.66
C SER A 91 -3.56 -0.39 -11.59
N SER A 92 -4.68 -1.09 -11.74
CA SER A 92 -5.07 -2.23 -10.91
C SER A 92 -4.42 -3.55 -11.34
N THR A 93 -3.49 -3.52 -12.30
CA THR A 93 -2.73 -4.71 -12.72
C THR A 93 -2.02 -5.32 -11.50
N PRO A 94 -2.25 -6.62 -11.20
CA PRO A 94 -1.60 -7.28 -10.09
C PRO A 94 -0.08 -7.20 -10.23
N VAL A 95 0.61 -6.88 -9.16
CA VAL A 95 2.07 -6.99 -9.10
C VAL A 95 2.42 -8.31 -8.42
N SER A 96 3.56 -8.89 -8.74
CA SER A 96 4.16 -10.03 -8.03
C SER A 96 5.64 -9.77 -7.77
N VAL A 97 6.22 -10.53 -6.85
CA VAL A 97 7.61 -10.46 -6.39
C VAL A 97 8.30 -11.76 -6.73
N VAL A 98 9.51 -11.66 -7.27
CA VAL A 98 10.34 -12.82 -7.58
C VAL A 98 10.85 -13.48 -6.31
N THR A 99 10.59 -14.77 -6.15
CA THR A 99 10.99 -15.55 -4.96
C THR A 99 12.29 -16.33 -5.16
N ALA A 100 12.63 -16.67 -6.41
CA ALA A 100 13.87 -17.36 -6.78
C ALA A 100 15.09 -16.43 -6.75
N GLY A 101 16.29 -16.98 -6.54
CA GLY A 101 17.55 -16.23 -6.58
C GLY A 101 17.74 -15.47 -7.91
N ALA A 102 17.48 -16.15 -9.02
CA ALA A 102 17.37 -15.59 -10.35
C ALA A 102 16.27 -16.31 -11.14
N LEU A 103 15.29 -15.55 -11.63
CA LEU A 103 14.17 -16.06 -12.42
C LEU A 103 14.38 -15.75 -13.90
N ASN A 104 14.46 -16.80 -14.73
CA ASN A 104 14.53 -16.64 -16.18
C ASN A 104 13.26 -16.00 -16.74
N VAL A 105 13.45 -14.97 -17.57
CA VAL A 105 12.41 -14.33 -18.37
C VAL A 105 12.54 -14.81 -19.80
N ARG A 106 11.43 -15.26 -20.40
CA ARG A 106 11.41 -15.91 -21.71
C ARG A 106 10.52 -15.18 -22.70
N SER A 107 10.74 -15.42 -23.99
CA SER A 107 9.95 -14.83 -25.07
C SER A 107 8.56 -15.45 -25.24
N GLY A 108 8.25 -16.55 -24.55
CA GLY A 108 6.96 -17.24 -24.61
C GLY A 108 6.71 -18.13 -23.39
N ALA A 109 5.48 -18.62 -23.27
CA ALA A 109 5.00 -19.46 -22.17
C ALA A 109 5.51 -20.91 -22.28
N GLY A 110 6.77 -21.15 -21.92
CA GLY A 110 7.38 -22.48 -21.99
C GLY A 110 8.89 -22.48 -21.85
N THR A 111 9.48 -23.62 -21.48
CA THR A 111 10.95 -23.76 -21.34
C THR A 111 11.66 -23.81 -22.68
N GLN A 112 10.95 -24.13 -23.78
CA GLN A 112 11.45 -24.14 -25.15
C GLN A 112 11.68 -22.74 -25.73
N TYR A 113 11.08 -21.69 -25.15
CA TYR A 113 11.26 -20.32 -25.63
C TYR A 113 12.58 -19.71 -25.17
N ARG A 114 13.16 -18.86 -26.03
CA ARG A 114 14.43 -18.15 -25.78
C ARG A 114 14.38 -17.37 -24.46
N VAL A 115 15.45 -17.46 -23.67
CA VAL A 115 15.67 -16.62 -22.49
C VAL A 115 16.04 -15.20 -22.94
N LEU A 116 15.28 -14.21 -22.49
CA LEU A 116 15.49 -12.77 -22.76
C LEU A 116 16.35 -12.09 -21.70
N GLY A 117 16.43 -12.70 -20.51
CA GLY A 117 17.19 -12.19 -19.36
C GLY A 117 16.75 -12.88 -18.08
N SER A 118 17.14 -12.32 -16.94
CA SER A 118 16.78 -12.82 -15.61
C SER A 118 16.35 -11.70 -14.67
N LEU A 119 15.47 -12.04 -13.74
CA LEU A 119 15.05 -11.17 -12.65
C LEU A 119 15.63 -11.67 -11.33
N PRO A 120 16.37 -10.84 -10.58
CA PRO A 120 16.84 -11.20 -9.24
C PRO A 120 15.69 -11.42 -8.25
N LYS A 121 15.98 -12.12 -7.14
CA LYS A 121 15.06 -12.22 -6.00
C LYS A 121 14.62 -10.84 -5.52
N GLY A 122 13.33 -10.70 -5.20
CA GLY A 122 12.75 -9.45 -4.70
C GLY A 122 12.34 -8.46 -5.79
N THR A 123 12.69 -8.71 -7.06
CA THR A 123 12.20 -7.89 -8.17
C THR A 123 10.68 -7.93 -8.27
N ARG A 124 10.05 -6.76 -8.42
CA ARG A 124 8.61 -6.65 -8.64
C ARG A 124 8.27 -6.74 -10.13
N VAL A 125 7.16 -7.37 -10.48
CA VAL A 125 6.69 -7.47 -11.87
C VAL A 125 5.19 -7.25 -11.94
N ALA A 126 4.72 -6.46 -12.91
CA ALA A 126 3.30 -6.37 -13.21
C ALA A 126 2.88 -7.63 -13.99
N VAL A 127 1.84 -8.32 -13.55
CA VAL A 127 1.32 -9.56 -14.13
C VAL A 127 0.13 -9.22 -15.03
N LEU A 128 0.36 -9.30 -16.35
CA LEU A 128 -0.59 -8.90 -17.38
C LEU A 128 -1.58 -10.02 -17.75
N GLY A 129 -1.21 -11.27 -17.48
CA GLY A 129 -2.00 -12.44 -17.85
C GLY A 129 -1.35 -13.75 -17.45
N SER A 130 -1.94 -14.87 -17.88
CA SER A 130 -1.43 -16.22 -17.61
C SER A 130 -1.66 -17.16 -18.80
N SER A 131 -0.76 -18.12 -18.97
CA SER A 131 -0.90 -19.25 -19.90
C SER A 131 -0.31 -20.49 -19.22
N GLY A 132 -1.20 -21.37 -18.74
CA GLY A 132 -0.82 -22.46 -17.84
C GLY A 132 -0.06 -21.95 -16.61
N ALA A 133 1.10 -22.56 -16.32
CA ALA A 133 1.97 -22.16 -15.21
C ALA A 133 2.78 -20.87 -15.48
N TRP A 134 2.68 -20.27 -16.68
CA TRP A 134 3.46 -19.09 -17.05
C TRP A 134 2.65 -17.81 -16.86
N LYS A 135 3.32 -16.76 -16.40
CA LYS A 135 2.76 -15.42 -16.22
C LYS A 135 3.32 -14.49 -17.28
N GLU A 136 2.44 -13.77 -17.96
CA GLU A 136 2.85 -12.67 -18.83
C GLU A 136 3.16 -11.47 -17.94
N ILE A 137 4.34 -10.87 -18.10
CA ILE A 137 4.84 -9.77 -17.29
C ILE A 137 5.37 -8.62 -18.16
N THR A 138 5.41 -7.41 -17.60
CA THR A 138 6.22 -6.33 -18.19
C THR A 138 7.70 -6.53 -17.85
N PHE A 139 8.56 -6.56 -18.87
CA PHE A 139 10.02 -6.65 -18.72
C PHE A 139 10.72 -5.56 -19.53
N GLY A 140 11.12 -4.49 -18.85
CA GLY A 140 11.66 -3.29 -19.49
C GLY A 140 10.58 -2.63 -20.36
N THR A 141 10.81 -2.58 -21.68
CA THR A 141 9.91 -1.92 -22.65
C THR A 141 8.94 -2.87 -23.35
N ARG A 142 8.93 -4.16 -23.00
CA ARG A 142 8.18 -5.21 -23.70
C ARG A 142 7.49 -6.16 -22.73
N LYS A 143 6.52 -6.92 -23.25
CA LYS A 143 5.94 -8.07 -22.56
C LYS A 143 6.89 -9.27 -22.66
N ALA A 144 6.88 -10.11 -21.63
CA ALA A 144 7.65 -11.35 -21.58
C ALA A 144 6.99 -12.37 -20.64
N TRP A 145 7.58 -13.54 -20.50
CA TRP A 145 7.01 -14.65 -19.73
C TRP A 145 7.94 -15.13 -18.64
N ALA A 146 7.39 -15.38 -17.45
CA ALA A 146 8.12 -15.97 -16.33
C ALA A 146 7.28 -17.08 -15.69
N HIS A 147 7.94 -18.07 -15.10
CA HIS A 147 7.22 -19.20 -14.49
C HIS A 147 6.59 -18.80 -13.15
N GLY A 148 5.30 -19.06 -12.98
CA GLY A 148 4.47 -18.59 -11.88
C GLY A 148 4.90 -19.10 -10.51
N ASN A 149 5.49 -20.30 -10.41
CA ASN A 149 5.98 -20.84 -9.12
C ASN A 149 7.06 -19.96 -8.45
N TYR A 150 7.69 -19.06 -9.22
CA TYR A 150 8.72 -18.17 -8.72
C TYR A 150 8.24 -16.72 -8.57
N LEU A 151 6.92 -16.51 -8.62
CA LEU A 151 6.25 -15.23 -8.47
C LEU A 151 5.20 -15.31 -7.37
N ALA A 152 5.31 -14.44 -6.38
CA ALA A 152 4.32 -14.32 -5.30
C ALA A 152 3.63 -12.95 -5.37
N PRO A 153 2.31 -12.81 -5.18
CA PRO A 153 1.61 -11.52 -5.30
C PRO A 153 2.25 -10.39 -4.49
N ASN A 154 2.34 -9.17 -5.03
CA ASN A 154 2.86 -7.99 -4.35
C ASN A 154 1.89 -7.58 -3.24
N GLY A 155 2.43 -7.31 -2.06
CA GLY A 155 1.73 -7.52 -0.79
C GLY A 155 2.20 -8.77 -0.05
N THR A 156 2.94 -9.65 -0.75
CA THR A 156 3.93 -10.58 -0.21
C THR A 156 5.31 -10.01 -0.63
N ASN A 157 6.19 -9.45 0.19
CA ASN A 157 6.77 -10.05 1.37
C ASN A 157 5.73 -10.43 2.42
N PRO A 158 5.62 -11.72 2.76
CA PRO A 158 5.20 -11.99 4.12
C PRO A 158 6.28 -11.37 5.04
N PRO A 159 6.01 -11.10 6.34
CA PRO A 159 7.09 -11.25 7.30
C PRO A 159 7.63 -12.67 7.07
N PRO A 160 8.92 -12.96 7.26
CA PRO A 160 9.49 -14.24 6.84
C PRO A 160 8.59 -15.42 7.26
N SER A 161 8.02 -16.14 6.28
CA SER A 161 7.28 -17.43 6.30
C SER A 161 6.05 -17.38 5.40
N ASN A 162 5.71 -18.51 4.77
CA ASN A 162 4.34 -18.75 4.29
C ASN A 162 3.50 -18.89 5.57
N PRO A 163 2.73 -17.86 6.02
CA PRO A 163 2.11 -17.92 7.32
C PRO A 163 1.14 -19.12 7.35
N PRO A 164 1.04 -19.84 8.48
CA PRO A 164 0.07 -20.90 8.61
C PRO A 164 -1.30 -20.43 8.14
N GLN A 165 -1.88 -21.19 7.20
CA GLN A 165 -3.22 -20.95 6.68
C GLN A 165 -4.17 -21.98 7.28
N SER A 166 -5.39 -21.55 7.59
CA SER A 166 -6.45 -22.41 8.09
C SER A 166 -7.42 -22.84 6.98
N ASP A 167 -8.25 -23.83 7.27
CA ASP A 167 -9.28 -24.33 6.33
C ASP A 167 -10.31 -23.24 5.98
N ALA A 168 -10.53 -22.28 6.88
CA ALA A 168 -11.37 -21.11 6.65
C ALA A 168 -10.71 -20.02 5.78
N GLY A 169 -9.49 -20.25 5.29
CA GLY A 169 -8.72 -19.30 4.49
C GLY A 169 -8.15 -18.13 5.30
N PHE A 170 -8.03 -18.27 6.62
CA PHE A 170 -7.37 -17.26 7.46
C PHE A 170 -5.88 -17.54 7.51
N ILE A 171 -5.09 -16.48 7.66
CA ILE A 171 -3.64 -16.57 7.86
C ILE A 171 -3.26 -16.06 9.25
N GLN A 172 -2.21 -16.63 9.82
CA GLN A 172 -1.71 -16.23 11.12
C GLN A 172 -0.71 -15.08 11.03
N LEU A 173 -0.93 -14.00 11.76
CA LEU A 173 0.06 -12.95 11.97
C LEU A 173 1.22 -13.48 12.83
N ALA A 174 2.45 -13.22 12.39
CA ALA A 174 3.66 -13.59 13.10
C ALA A 174 3.72 -12.92 14.49
N ALA A 175 4.45 -13.51 15.44
CA ALA A 175 4.54 -12.95 16.81
C ALA A 175 5.18 -11.56 16.87
N SER A 176 5.96 -11.20 15.87
CA SER A 176 6.50 -9.86 15.69
C SER A 176 6.92 -9.64 14.25
N GLY A 177 7.17 -8.39 13.89
CA GLY A 177 7.73 -8.03 12.60
C GLY A 177 8.22 -6.59 12.58
N GLN A 178 8.56 -6.11 11.39
CA GLN A 178 8.98 -4.72 11.22
C GLN A 178 7.83 -3.78 11.60
N GLY A 179 8.07 -2.95 12.63
CA GLY A 179 7.10 -1.97 13.11
C GLY A 179 6.01 -2.50 14.04
N PHE A 180 5.99 -3.79 14.38
CA PHE A 180 5.00 -4.34 15.31
C PHE A 180 5.51 -5.49 16.18
N PHE A 181 4.79 -5.75 17.27
CA PHE A 181 4.92 -6.92 18.13
C PHE A 181 3.52 -7.39 18.56
N CYS A 182 3.35 -8.68 18.84
CA CYS A 182 2.08 -9.21 19.34
C CYS A 182 2.18 -9.52 20.84
N TYR A 183 1.20 -9.09 21.62
CA TYR A 183 1.04 -9.48 23.03
C TYR A 183 -0.10 -10.47 23.24
N SER A 184 -0.84 -10.81 22.18
CA SER A 184 -1.82 -11.89 22.15
C SER A 184 -1.16 -13.26 21.86
N PRO A 185 -1.74 -14.34 22.40
CA PRO A 185 -1.29 -15.70 22.12
C PRO A 185 -1.53 -16.09 20.66
N ALA A 186 -0.78 -17.08 20.17
CA ALA A 186 -0.74 -17.43 18.76
C ALA A 186 -2.10 -17.85 18.17
N ASP A 187 -2.95 -18.48 18.97
CA ASP A 187 -4.30 -18.91 18.62
C ASP A 187 -5.29 -17.76 18.39
N ARG A 188 -4.96 -16.53 18.80
CA ARG A 188 -5.79 -15.32 18.62
C ARG A 188 -5.32 -14.38 17.51
N ARG A 189 -4.27 -14.76 16.77
CA ARG A 189 -3.65 -13.91 15.75
C ARG A 189 -4.02 -14.29 14.32
N TRP A 190 -5.19 -14.87 14.13
CA TRP A 190 -5.63 -15.32 12.82
C TRP A 190 -6.53 -14.27 12.20
N GLY A 191 -6.41 -14.03 10.91
CA GLY A 191 -7.24 -13.06 10.22
C GLY A 191 -7.37 -13.37 8.75
N ARG A 192 -8.30 -12.70 8.07
CA ARG A 192 -8.39 -12.76 6.62
C ARG A 192 -7.13 -12.15 6.01
N PRO A 193 -6.66 -12.64 4.85
CA PRO A 193 -5.49 -12.09 4.17
C PRO A 193 -5.54 -10.57 3.99
N ALA A 194 -6.71 -10.02 3.65
CA ALA A 194 -6.90 -8.57 3.49
C ALA A 194 -6.58 -7.78 4.77
N PHE A 195 -6.99 -8.30 5.93
CA PHE A 195 -6.71 -7.67 7.23
C PHE A 195 -5.23 -7.82 7.61
N VAL A 196 -4.70 -9.05 7.58
CA VAL A 196 -3.35 -9.36 8.05
C VAL A 196 -2.29 -8.67 7.18
N TYR A 197 -2.33 -8.84 5.86
CA TYR A 197 -1.39 -8.16 4.96
C TYR A 197 -1.60 -6.65 4.96
N GLY A 198 -2.85 -6.21 5.14
CA GLY A 198 -3.18 -4.80 5.32
C GLY A 198 -2.46 -4.17 6.50
N PHE A 199 -2.59 -4.78 7.67
CA PHE A 199 -1.89 -4.37 8.87
C PHE A 199 -0.37 -4.40 8.72
N GLU A 200 0.19 -5.43 8.10
CA GLU A 200 1.64 -5.52 7.90
C GLU A 200 2.20 -4.40 7.00
N ARG A 201 1.41 -3.89 6.04
CA ARG A 201 1.78 -2.69 5.27
C ARG A 201 1.82 -1.45 6.17
N ILE A 202 0.78 -1.24 6.98
CA ILE A 202 0.71 -0.15 7.96
C ILE A 202 1.92 -0.20 8.91
N ALA A 203 2.22 -1.37 9.47
CA ALA A 203 3.33 -1.53 10.41
C ALA A 203 4.69 -1.23 9.77
N ARG A 204 4.92 -1.64 8.52
CA ARG A 204 6.15 -1.32 7.79
C ARG A 204 6.27 0.17 7.50
N ARG A 205 5.18 0.81 7.05
CA ARG A 205 5.15 2.26 6.82
C ARG A 205 5.41 3.02 8.11
N TRP A 206 4.74 2.63 9.19
CA TRP A 206 4.96 3.17 10.52
C TRP A 206 6.44 3.13 10.91
N ALA A 207 7.12 2.00 10.72
CA ALA A 207 8.54 1.84 11.04
C ALA A 207 9.48 2.71 10.19
N LEU A 208 9.08 3.05 8.96
CA LEU A 208 9.86 3.94 8.08
C LEU A 208 9.69 5.41 8.46
N GLU A 209 8.46 5.81 8.80
CA GLU A 209 8.10 7.19 9.13
C GLU A 209 8.46 7.56 10.57
N ASN A 210 8.46 6.58 11.47
CA ASN A 210 8.67 6.77 12.89
C ASN A 210 9.80 5.82 13.31
N ARG A 211 11.01 6.39 13.47
CA ARG A 211 12.22 5.69 13.97
C ARG A 211 12.11 5.34 15.48
N GLY A 212 10.92 4.93 15.93
CA GLY A 212 10.52 4.84 17.34
C GLY A 212 9.53 3.70 17.61
N PRO A 213 8.62 3.82 18.62
CA PRO A 213 7.88 2.71 19.24
C PRO A 213 7.14 1.83 18.23
N ARG A 214 7.12 0.51 18.42
CA ARG A 214 6.39 -0.43 17.55
C ARG A 214 4.91 -0.53 17.93
N ILE A 215 4.06 -0.89 16.97
CA ILE A 215 2.63 -1.10 17.18
C ILE A 215 2.43 -2.43 17.93
N GLY A 216 1.79 -2.38 19.10
CA GLY A 216 1.41 -3.58 19.85
C GLY A 216 0.09 -4.14 19.34
N VAL A 217 0.07 -5.42 18.96
CA VAL A 217 -1.11 -6.11 18.41
C VAL A 217 -1.67 -7.10 19.43
N GLY A 218 -2.97 -6.96 19.69
CA GLY A 218 -3.79 -7.83 20.52
C GLY A 218 -4.52 -8.87 19.69
N ASP A 219 -5.78 -9.12 20.05
CA ASP A 219 -6.57 -10.19 19.45
C ASP A 219 -7.04 -9.80 18.04
N ILE A 220 -7.06 -10.77 17.12
CA ILE A 220 -7.56 -10.62 15.74
C ILE A 220 -8.77 -11.54 15.56
N SER A 221 -8.54 -12.86 15.54
CA SER A 221 -9.56 -13.90 15.57
C SER A 221 -8.94 -15.27 15.89
N LEU A 222 -9.78 -16.29 16.10
CA LEU A 222 -9.36 -17.69 16.18
C LEU A 222 -8.96 -18.23 14.81
N ARG A 223 -8.26 -19.37 14.79
CA ARG A 223 -7.77 -20.06 13.58
C ARG A 223 -8.78 -20.13 12.43
N ASN A 224 -10.04 -20.42 12.74
CA ASN A 224 -11.12 -20.51 11.75
C ASN A 224 -12.21 -19.45 11.96
N GLY A 225 -11.92 -18.39 12.72
CA GLY A 225 -12.93 -17.48 13.23
C GLY A 225 -13.80 -18.12 14.32
N GLY A 226 -14.99 -17.54 14.52
CA GLY A 226 -15.95 -17.95 15.54
C GLY A 226 -15.83 -17.18 16.86
N PRO A 227 -16.71 -17.48 17.83
CA PRO A 227 -16.77 -16.73 19.10
C PRO A 227 -15.46 -16.78 19.88
N ILE A 228 -15.03 -15.61 20.38
CA ILE A 228 -13.90 -15.49 21.31
C ILE A 228 -14.47 -15.12 22.68
N SER A 229 -14.06 -15.88 23.70
CA SER A 229 -14.45 -15.60 25.07
C SER A 229 -14.06 -14.17 25.47
N GLY A 230 -15.04 -13.37 25.89
CA GLY A 230 -14.86 -11.96 26.26
C GLY A 230 -15.05 -10.95 25.12
N HIS A 231 -15.30 -11.40 23.88
CA HIS A 231 -15.44 -10.52 22.72
C HIS A 231 -16.77 -10.76 22.00
N VAL A 232 -17.45 -9.67 21.63
CA VAL A 232 -18.67 -9.74 20.80
C VAL A 232 -18.30 -9.84 19.30
N SER A 233 -17.20 -9.21 18.88
CA SER A 233 -16.63 -9.24 17.52
C SER A 233 -15.45 -10.23 17.43
N HIS A 234 -14.47 -10.01 16.53
CA HIS A 234 -13.31 -10.88 16.28
C HIS A 234 -13.61 -12.27 15.71
N GLN A 235 -14.81 -12.50 15.21
CA GLN A 235 -15.20 -13.83 14.76
C GLN A 235 -14.84 -14.11 13.29
N LEU A 236 -14.41 -13.09 12.56
CA LEU A 236 -14.46 -13.08 11.10
C LEU A 236 -13.12 -12.79 10.43
N GLY A 237 -12.08 -12.58 11.25
CA GLY A 237 -10.74 -12.24 10.80
C GLY A 237 -10.66 -10.84 10.14
N VAL A 238 -11.55 -9.93 10.49
CA VAL A 238 -11.59 -8.54 9.98
C VAL A 238 -11.58 -7.50 11.10
N ASP A 239 -11.29 -7.96 12.32
CA ASP A 239 -11.21 -7.16 13.52
C ASP A 239 -9.80 -7.28 14.08
N GLY A 240 -9.30 -6.25 14.77
CA GLY A 240 -8.08 -6.37 15.56
C GLY A 240 -7.95 -5.31 16.64
N ASP A 241 -7.40 -5.73 17.77
CA ASP A 241 -7.09 -4.84 18.89
C ASP A 241 -5.64 -4.37 18.81
N PHE A 242 -5.42 -3.10 19.05
CA PHE A 242 -4.09 -2.50 18.99
C PHE A 242 -3.84 -1.62 20.20
N ARG A 243 -2.64 -1.73 20.78
CA ARG A 243 -2.24 -0.88 21.91
C ARG A 243 -2.13 0.57 21.47
N PRO A 244 -2.52 1.53 22.34
CA PRO A 244 -2.14 2.92 22.20
C PRO A 244 -0.62 3.03 22.26
N ILE A 245 -0.06 4.02 21.56
CA ILE A 245 1.38 4.15 21.40
C ILE A 245 1.99 4.85 22.61
N ARG A 246 3.09 4.30 23.12
CA ARG A 246 3.88 4.88 24.21
C ARG A 246 4.87 5.93 23.69
N ASN A 247 5.16 6.96 24.47
CA ASN A 247 6.18 7.98 24.18
C ASN A 247 7.60 7.60 24.65
N ASP A 248 7.75 6.51 25.40
CA ASP A 248 9.03 6.09 26.00
C ASP A 248 9.72 4.94 25.25
N GLY A 249 9.15 4.51 24.12
CA GLY A 249 9.71 3.45 23.27
C GLY A 249 9.57 2.03 23.81
N ARG A 250 8.99 1.82 25.00
CA ARG A 250 8.80 0.48 25.58
C ARG A 250 7.61 -0.26 24.96
N GLU A 251 7.62 -1.58 25.10
CA GLU A 251 6.56 -2.49 24.60
C GLU A 251 5.62 -2.97 25.72
N ASP A 252 5.49 -2.14 26.76
CA ASP A 252 4.70 -2.43 27.96
C ASP A 252 3.23 -2.05 27.80
N ARG A 253 2.39 -2.50 28.75
CA ARG A 253 0.98 -2.10 28.80
C ARG A 253 0.88 -0.59 28.99
N VAL A 254 -0.16 0.01 28.42
CA VAL A 254 -0.46 1.45 28.56
C VAL A 254 -1.95 1.66 28.43
N THR A 255 -2.46 2.64 29.17
CA THR A 255 -3.83 3.17 29.10
C THR A 255 -3.78 4.65 28.74
N ILE A 256 -4.91 5.22 28.33
CA ILE A 256 -5.04 6.66 28.04
C ILE A 256 -4.76 7.56 29.26
N PHE A 257 -4.67 7.00 30.46
CA PHE A 257 -4.42 7.73 31.71
C PHE A 257 -2.94 7.76 32.10
N ASP A 258 -2.11 6.94 31.47
CA ASP A 258 -0.69 6.83 31.82
C ASP A 258 0.13 7.97 31.23
N ALA A 259 1.13 8.47 31.98
CA ALA A 259 2.06 9.49 31.48
C ALA A 259 2.87 9.01 30.25
N ALA A 260 3.05 7.70 30.11
CA ALA A 260 3.72 7.10 28.96
C ALA A 260 2.86 7.10 27.69
N TYR A 261 1.55 7.36 27.77
CA TYR A 261 0.66 7.39 26.60
C TYR A 261 0.95 8.60 25.70
N SER A 262 1.06 8.35 24.39
CA SER A 262 1.15 9.38 23.37
C SER A 262 -0.10 9.41 22.51
N ARG A 263 -0.98 10.38 22.77
CA ARG A 263 -2.12 10.67 21.89
C ARG A 263 -1.68 10.94 20.46
N THR A 264 -0.65 11.77 20.28
CA THR A 264 -0.17 12.16 18.94
C THR A 264 0.29 10.95 18.13
N LEU A 265 1.07 10.05 18.73
CA LEU A 265 1.53 8.85 18.03
C LEU A 265 0.37 7.86 17.80
N THR A 266 -0.55 7.75 18.75
CA THR A 266 -1.74 6.89 18.62
C THR A 266 -2.65 7.38 17.50
N GLN A 267 -2.89 8.69 17.41
CA GLN A 267 -3.65 9.30 16.32
C GLN A 267 -3.01 8.99 14.96
N ARG A 268 -1.69 9.13 14.84
CA ARG A 268 -0.99 8.80 13.59
C ARG A 268 -1.20 7.35 13.16
N VAL A 269 -1.17 6.40 14.09
CA VAL A 269 -1.45 5.00 13.75
C VAL A 269 -2.90 4.83 13.31
N ILE A 270 -3.86 5.44 14.00
CA ILE A 270 -5.28 5.44 13.60
C ILE A 270 -5.45 6.01 12.19
N ASP A 271 -4.78 7.11 11.87
CA ASP A 271 -4.82 7.75 10.55
C ASP A 271 -4.27 6.80 9.46
N LEU A 272 -3.21 6.03 9.75
CA LEU A 272 -2.70 5.01 8.84
C LEU A 272 -3.72 3.89 8.59
N PHE A 273 -4.44 3.44 9.63
CA PHE A 273 -5.51 2.45 9.46
C PHE A 273 -6.62 2.97 8.55
N VAL A 274 -7.09 4.19 8.78
CA VAL A 274 -8.15 4.82 7.97
C VAL A 274 -7.68 5.08 6.54
N ALA A 275 -6.40 5.39 6.33
CA ALA A 275 -5.84 5.65 5.01
C ALA A 275 -5.59 4.39 4.18
N GLU A 276 -5.23 3.27 4.80
CA GLU A 276 -4.76 2.06 4.09
C GLU A 276 -5.74 0.90 4.08
N LEU A 277 -6.78 0.95 4.91
CA LEU A 277 -7.77 -0.12 5.02
C LEU A 277 -9.20 0.43 4.91
N PRO A 278 -10.14 -0.37 4.40
CA PRO A 278 -11.56 0.01 4.35
C PRO A 278 -12.18 -0.09 5.75
N VAL A 279 -11.74 0.78 6.67
CA VAL A 279 -12.20 0.82 8.07
C VAL A 279 -13.70 1.09 8.11
N THR A 280 -14.43 0.24 8.84
CA THR A 280 -15.86 0.44 9.11
C THR A 280 -16.06 1.25 10.39
N TYR A 281 -15.31 0.92 11.45
CA TYR A 281 -15.31 1.68 12.71
C TYR A 281 -14.02 1.40 13.48
N ILE A 282 -13.69 2.32 14.39
CA ILE A 282 -12.65 2.15 15.39
C ILE A 282 -13.25 2.48 16.75
N PHE A 283 -13.13 1.59 17.73
CA PHE A 283 -13.49 1.91 19.13
C PHE A 283 -12.25 2.30 19.92
N PHE A 284 -12.29 3.46 20.58
CA PHE A 284 -11.22 3.93 21.47
C PHE A 284 -11.74 5.05 22.38
N ASN A 285 -11.34 5.05 23.65
CA ASN A 285 -11.92 5.95 24.65
C ASN A 285 -11.23 7.31 24.78
N ASP A 286 -10.11 7.56 24.09
CA ASP A 286 -9.58 8.91 24.02
C ASP A 286 -10.51 9.79 23.18
N LYS A 287 -11.36 10.58 23.85
CA LYS A 287 -12.33 11.46 23.18
C LYS A 287 -11.70 12.58 22.34
N LYS A 288 -10.38 12.75 22.40
CA LYS A 288 -9.64 13.75 21.62
C LYS A 288 -9.00 13.16 20.36
N THR A 289 -9.12 11.85 20.11
CA THR A 289 -8.74 11.26 18.82
C THR A 289 -9.86 11.40 17.79
N SER A 290 -9.51 11.51 16.51
CA SER A 290 -10.43 11.45 15.38
C SER A 290 -10.60 10.02 14.88
N HIS A 291 -11.70 9.77 14.14
CA HIS A 291 -12.07 8.46 13.56
C HIS A 291 -12.44 7.36 14.57
N THR A 292 -12.55 7.70 15.85
CA THR A 292 -12.83 6.76 16.93
C THR A 292 -14.17 7.03 17.61
N THR A 293 -14.85 5.96 18.00
CA THR A 293 -16.07 6.01 18.81
C THR A 293 -15.75 5.44 20.20
N PRO A 294 -16.08 6.14 21.30
CA PRO A 294 -15.90 5.57 22.64
C PRO A 294 -16.78 4.33 22.86
N TRP A 295 -16.24 3.30 23.52
CA TRP A 295 -16.95 2.08 23.87
C TRP A 295 -16.41 1.51 25.20
N PRO A 296 -17.25 0.92 26.07
CA PRO A 296 -16.78 0.35 27.34
C PRO A 296 -15.55 -0.55 27.17
N ASN A 297 -14.58 -0.43 28.09
CA ASN A 297 -13.33 -1.20 28.16
C ASN A 297 -12.27 -0.92 27.06
N HIS A 298 -12.35 0.19 26.33
CA HIS A 298 -11.38 0.57 25.28
C HIS A 298 -10.41 1.69 25.70
N ASP A 299 -9.98 1.70 26.97
CA ASP A 299 -9.01 2.66 27.51
C ASP A 299 -7.55 2.25 27.26
N ASN A 300 -7.31 0.97 26.95
CA ASN A 300 -5.97 0.37 26.84
C ASN A 300 -5.68 -0.26 25.47
N HIS A 301 -6.64 -0.15 24.54
CA HIS A 301 -6.51 -0.57 23.15
C HIS A 301 -7.54 0.19 22.30
N PHE A 302 -7.22 0.38 21.02
CA PHE A 302 -8.20 0.72 20.02
C PHE A 302 -8.55 -0.53 19.20
N HIS A 303 -9.84 -0.75 19.00
CA HIS A 303 -10.38 -1.88 18.26
C HIS A 303 -10.72 -1.44 16.84
N VAL A 304 -10.13 -2.06 15.82
CA VAL A 304 -10.37 -1.71 14.41
C VAL A 304 -11.19 -2.79 13.73
N ARG A 305 -12.25 -2.38 13.04
CA ARG A 305 -13.04 -3.21 12.12
C ARG A 305 -12.81 -2.76 10.68
N ILE A 306 -12.56 -3.68 9.76
CA ILE A 306 -12.58 -3.41 8.32
C ILE A 306 -13.82 -4.01 7.63
N ARG A 307 -14.17 -3.45 6.48
CA ARG A 307 -15.19 -4.02 5.59
C ARG A 307 -14.68 -5.36 5.06
N ARG A 308 -15.57 -6.35 5.02
CA ARG A 308 -15.29 -7.66 4.41
C ARG A 308 -15.07 -7.55 2.91
#